data_AF-A0A946I9C8-F1
#
_entry.id   AF-A0A946I9C8-F1
#
_cell.length_a   1.000
_cell.length_b   1.000
_cell.length_c   1.000
_cell.angle_alpha   90.00
_cell.angle_beta   90.00
_cell.angle_gamma   90.00
#
_symmetry.space_group_name_H-M   'P 1'
#
loop_
_entity.id
_entity.type
_entity.pdbx_description
1 polymer ?
#
loop_
_entity_poly.entity_id
_entity_poly.type
_entity_poly.pdbx_seq_one_letter_code
_entity_poly.pdbx_strand_id
1 'polypeptide(L)'
;LYFYDHRASELARSLKPSPRGELEITDLNRLYLEEGTLSVELLGRGTAWLDTGTHESLLQASVFIETLENRQGMKICCPEEIAFRMGYIDIESLGRLAHAMGKSTYGAYLNALVEEHTG
;
A
#
# COMPACT_ATOMS: atom_id res chain seq x y z
N LEU A 1 -3.47 8.82 2.17
CA LEU A 1 -2.05 8.55 2.48
C LEU A 1 -1.45 9.84 3.00
N TYR A 2 -0.79 9.82 4.15
CA TYR A 2 -0.26 11.02 4.80
C TYR A 2 1.16 10.73 5.27
N PHE A 3 2.08 11.65 5.01
CA PHE A 3 3.44 11.61 5.55
C PHE A 3 3.58 12.79 6.50
N TYR A 4 4.06 12.49 7.71
CA TYR A 4 4.28 13.50 8.74
C TYR A 4 5.69 13.41 9.29
N ASP A 5 6.18 14.53 9.80
CA ASP A 5 7.39 14.55 10.60
C ASP A 5 7.11 14.08 12.05
N HIS A 6 8.14 14.11 12.89
CA HIS A 6 8.10 13.68 14.29
C HIS A 6 7.07 14.43 15.16
N ARG A 7 6.60 15.63 14.76
CA ARG A 7 5.68 16.49 15.52
C ARG A 7 4.24 16.02 15.45
N ALA A 8 3.85 15.18 14.48
CA ALA A 8 2.46 14.77 14.31
C ALA A 8 1.83 14.20 15.58
N SER A 9 2.58 13.44 16.38
CA SER A 9 2.06 12.88 17.63
C SER A 9 1.75 13.92 18.70
N GLU A 10 2.48 15.04 18.72
CA GLU A 10 2.24 16.15 19.65
C GLU A 10 1.08 17.00 19.18
N LEU A 11 1.07 17.36 17.90
CA LEU A 11 -0.02 18.12 17.28
C LEU A 11 -1.37 17.39 17.40
N ALA A 12 -1.38 16.07 17.14
CA ALA A 12 -2.57 15.24 17.29
C ALA A 12 -3.16 15.24 18.71
N ARG A 13 -2.32 15.36 19.75
CA ARG A 13 -2.78 15.44 21.15
C ARG A 13 -3.50 16.75 21.48
N SER A 14 -3.24 17.80 20.73
CA SER A 14 -3.90 19.10 20.91
C SER A 14 -5.30 19.18 20.27
N LEU A 15 -5.64 18.19 19.43
CA LEU A 15 -6.91 18.16 18.71
C LEU A 15 -8.09 17.98 19.67
N LYS A 16 -9.20 18.62 19.30
CA LYS A 16 -10.49 18.48 19.98
C LYS A 16 -11.42 17.64 19.12
N PRO A 17 -12.34 16.86 19.72
CA PRO A 17 -13.34 16.12 18.95
C PRO A 17 -14.18 17.06 18.07
N SER A 18 -14.44 16.64 16.84
CA SER A 18 -15.34 17.32 15.91
C SER A 18 -16.81 17.19 16.35
N PRO A 19 -17.77 17.85 15.67
CA PRO A 19 -19.19 17.69 15.98
C PRO A 19 -19.70 16.24 15.91
N ARG A 20 -19.02 15.36 15.16
CA ARG A 20 -19.33 13.92 15.11
C ARG A 20 -18.56 13.08 16.14
N GLY A 21 -17.77 13.72 17.00
CA GLY A 21 -17.06 13.08 18.11
C GLY A 21 -15.72 12.43 17.74
N GLU A 22 -15.14 12.75 16.57
CA GLU A 22 -13.88 12.18 16.10
C GLU A 22 -12.72 13.17 16.19
N LEU A 23 -11.50 12.67 16.38
CA LEU A 23 -10.28 13.45 16.15
C LEU A 23 -9.93 13.39 14.67
N GLU A 24 -10.09 14.49 13.96
CA GLU A 24 -10.06 14.51 12.50
C GLU A 24 -8.62 14.58 11.96
N ILE A 25 -8.29 13.71 10.99
CA ILE A 25 -7.04 13.83 10.24
C ILE A 25 -6.96 15.17 9.48
N THR A 26 -8.11 15.71 9.06
CA THR A 26 -8.20 17.02 8.41
C THR A 26 -7.82 18.16 9.34
N ASP A 27 -8.09 18.05 10.63
CA ASP A 27 -7.67 19.07 11.61
C ASP A 27 -6.16 19.00 11.85
N LEU A 28 -5.58 17.79 11.88
CA LEU A 28 -4.11 17.63 11.90
C LEU A 28 -3.47 18.25 10.65
N ASN A 29 -3.99 17.96 9.45
CA ASN A 29 -3.52 18.56 8.20
C ASN A 29 -3.62 20.09 8.22
N ARG A 30 -4.68 20.64 8.85
CA ARG A 30 -4.87 22.09 8.96
C ARG A 30 -3.78 22.76 9.81
N LEU A 31 -3.32 22.13 10.88
CA LEU A 31 -2.20 22.65 11.68
C LEU A 31 -0.93 22.81 10.83
N TYR A 32 -0.58 21.79 10.03
CA TYR A 32 0.55 21.90 9.09
C TYR A 32 0.33 22.94 8.00
N LEU A 33 -0.92 23.11 7.54
CA LEU A 33 -1.29 24.13 6.55
C LEU A 33 -1.13 25.55 7.12
N GLU A 34 -1.62 25.79 8.34
CA GLU A 34 -1.52 27.08 9.05
C GLU A 34 -0.06 27.46 9.34
N GLU A 35 0.80 26.47 9.58
CA GLU A 35 2.25 26.66 9.71
C GLU A 35 2.99 26.80 8.36
N GLY A 36 2.30 26.63 7.22
CA GLY A 36 2.91 26.67 5.89
C GLY A 36 3.87 25.50 5.61
N THR A 37 3.77 24.40 6.36
CA THR A 37 4.63 23.21 6.21
C THR A 37 3.92 22.03 5.53
N LEU A 38 2.64 22.21 5.14
CA LEU A 38 1.92 21.23 4.34
C LEU A 38 2.34 21.29 2.87
N SER A 39 2.65 20.12 2.30
CA SER A 39 2.84 19.92 0.86
C SER A 39 1.77 18.97 0.33
N VAL A 40 1.33 19.18 -0.92
CA VAL A 40 0.29 18.36 -1.57
C VAL A 40 0.85 17.80 -2.88
N GLU A 41 0.84 16.47 -2.98
CA GLU A 41 1.16 15.75 -4.21
C GLU A 41 -0.13 15.39 -4.95
N LEU A 42 -0.23 15.81 -6.21
CA LEU A 42 -1.40 15.55 -7.04
C LEU A 42 -1.24 14.21 -7.78
N LEU A 43 -2.15 13.27 -7.52
CA LEU A 43 -2.27 12.04 -8.29
C LEU A 43 -2.94 12.33 -9.63
N GLY A 44 -2.20 12.16 -10.72
CA GLY A 44 -2.70 12.42 -12.07
C GLY A 44 -3.77 11.41 -12.53
N ARG A 45 -4.41 11.71 -13.66
CA ARG A 45 -5.48 10.86 -14.24
C ARG A 45 -5.08 9.41 -14.55
N GLY A 46 -3.78 9.09 -14.59
CA GLY A 46 -3.28 7.73 -14.78
C GLY A 46 -3.24 6.90 -13.49
N THR A 47 -3.54 7.47 -12.33
CA THR A 47 -3.53 6.78 -11.04
C THR A 47 -4.93 6.29 -10.69
N ALA A 48 -5.03 5.03 -10.25
CA ALA A 48 -6.23 4.50 -9.64
C ALA A 48 -6.16 4.72 -8.12
N TRP A 49 -7.10 5.50 -7.57
CA TRP A 49 -7.35 5.58 -6.13
C TRP A 49 -8.71 4.95 -5.86
N LEU A 50 -8.70 3.77 -5.24
CA LEU A 50 -9.87 2.95 -5.01
C LEU A 50 -10.12 2.89 -3.49
N ASP A 51 -11.36 3.15 -3.09
CA ASP A 51 -11.84 2.94 -1.73
C ASP A 51 -12.81 1.76 -1.72
N THR A 52 -12.81 0.98 -0.64
CA THR A 52 -13.62 -0.24 -0.52
C THR A 52 -14.75 -0.10 0.50
N GLY A 53 -15.28 1.11 0.68
CA GLY A 53 -16.31 1.43 1.68
C GLY A 53 -17.70 0.85 1.41
N THR A 54 -17.97 0.35 0.21
CA THR A 54 -19.24 -0.31 -0.17
C THR A 54 -19.01 -1.66 -0.85
N HIS A 55 -20.00 -2.55 -0.82
CA HIS A 55 -19.95 -3.83 -1.54
C HIS A 55 -19.65 -3.66 -3.04
N GLU A 56 -20.25 -2.66 -3.67
CA GLU A 56 -20.02 -2.37 -5.09
C GLU A 56 -18.58 -1.87 -5.33
N SER A 57 -18.10 -0.92 -4.52
CA SER A 57 -16.73 -0.40 -4.65
C SER A 57 -15.66 -1.46 -4.42
N LEU A 58 -15.90 -2.39 -3.47
CA LEU A 58 -15.03 -3.52 -3.22
C LEU A 58 -14.97 -4.48 -4.42
N LEU A 59 -16.12 -4.77 -5.04
CA LEU A 59 -16.18 -5.60 -6.24
C LEU A 59 -15.43 -4.94 -7.40
N GLN A 60 -15.67 -3.64 -7.62
CA GLN A 60 -14.96 -2.88 -8.66
C GLN A 60 -13.44 -2.90 -8.44
N ALA A 61 -12.98 -2.72 -7.20
CA ALA A 61 -11.56 -2.79 -6.88
C ALA A 61 -10.98 -4.19 -7.13
N SER A 62 -11.72 -5.24 -6.78
CA SER A 62 -11.30 -6.63 -7.02
C SER A 62 -11.14 -6.93 -8.51
N VAL A 63 -12.11 -6.53 -9.33
CA VAL A 63 -12.07 -6.70 -10.79
C VAL A 63 -10.92 -5.89 -11.41
N PHE A 64 -10.66 -4.68 -10.89
CA PHE A 64 -9.56 -3.85 -11.34
C PHE A 64 -8.20 -4.54 -11.13
N ILE A 65 -7.96 -5.08 -9.93
CA ILE A 65 -6.72 -5.82 -9.61
C ILE A 65 -6.61 -7.08 -10.48
N GLU A 66 -7.66 -7.89 -10.56
CA GLU A 66 -7.68 -9.11 -11.39
C GLU A 66 -7.30 -8.82 -12.84
N THR A 67 -7.87 -7.77 -13.42
CA THR A 67 -7.61 -7.38 -14.81
C THR A 67 -6.14 -7.03 -15.04
N LEU A 68 -5.52 -6.32 -14.10
CA LEU A 68 -4.12 -5.93 -14.20
C LEU A 68 -3.17 -7.12 -14.03
N GLU A 69 -3.39 -7.95 -13.01
CA GLU A 69 -2.55 -9.13 -12.77
C GLU A 69 -2.58 -10.11 -13.94
N ASN A 70 -3.78 -10.39 -14.47
CA ASN A 70 -3.94 -11.31 -15.60
C ASN A 70 -3.27 -10.84 -16.89
N ARG A 71 -3.12 -9.51 -17.08
CA ARG A 71 -2.56 -8.93 -18.30
C ARG A 71 -1.06 -8.70 -18.22
N GLN A 72 -0.53 -8.38 -17.04
CA GLN A 72 0.87 -8.04 -16.85
C GLN A 72 1.71 -9.23 -16.35
N GLY A 73 1.09 -10.28 -15.80
CA GLY A 73 1.80 -11.42 -15.23
C GLY A 73 2.54 -11.10 -13.92
N MET A 74 2.31 -9.91 -13.36
CA MET A 74 2.87 -9.46 -12.08
C MET A 74 1.75 -9.31 -11.05
N LYS A 75 2.09 -9.50 -9.78
CA LYS A 75 1.16 -9.30 -8.67
C LYS A 75 1.22 -7.88 -8.11
N ILE A 76 0.06 -7.30 -7.79
CA ILE A 76 -0.02 -5.99 -7.16
C ILE A 76 0.05 -6.18 -5.65
N CYS A 77 0.90 -5.40 -4.98
CA CYS A 77 1.06 -5.44 -3.52
C CYS A 77 1.50 -6.81 -2.96
N CYS A 78 2.31 -7.58 -3.69
CA CYS A 78 2.97 -8.79 -3.19
C CYS A 78 4.09 -8.42 -2.18
N PRO A 79 3.93 -8.64 -0.86
CA PRO A 79 4.89 -8.15 0.12
C PRO A 79 6.25 -8.85 0.03
N GLU A 80 6.28 -10.13 -0.32
CA GLU A 80 7.51 -10.90 -0.47
C GLU A 80 8.36 -10.39 -1.64
N GLU A 81 7.73 -10.10 -2.78
CA GLU A 81 8.41 -9.50 -3.92
C GLU A 81 8.89 -8.09 -3.60
N ILE A 82 8.06 -7.26 -2.96
CA ILE A 82 8.45 -5.91 -2.54
C ILE A 82 9.65 -5.97 -1.59
N ALA A 83 9.62 -6.84 -0.57
CA ALA A 83 10.70 -7.01 0.38
C ALA A 83 12.00 -7.47 -0.30
N PHE A 84 11.91 -8.39 -1.26
CA PHE A 84 13.05 -8.84 -2.05
C PHE A 84 13.63 -7.70 -2.91
N ARG A 85 12.79 -6.98 -3.67
CA ARG A 85 13.22 -5.86 -4.53
C ARG A 85 13.79 -4.68 -3.73
N MET A 86 13.30 -4.46 -2.51
CA MET A 86 13.85 -3.46 -1.58
C MET A 86 15.12 -3.92 -0.85
N GLY A 87 15.53 -5.17 -1.02
CA GLY A 87 16.72 -5.74 -0.37
C GLY A 87 16.53 -6.05 1.12
N TYR A 88 15.29 -6.13 1.60
CA TYR A 88 15.00 -6.54 2.98
C TYR A 88 15.16 -8.04 3.21
N ILE A 89 15.02 -8.83 2.15
CA ILE A 89 15.26 -10.27 2.15
C ILE A 89 16.11 -10.65 0.94
N ASP A 90 16.89 -11.72 1.09
CA ASP A 90 17.67 -12.31 0.00
C ASP A 90 16.84 -13.33 -0.81
N ILE A 91 17.43 -13.80 -1.90
CA ILE A 91 16.83 -14.77 -2.82
C ILE A 91 16.51 -16.10 -2.12
N GLU A 92 17.33 -16.53 -1.16
CA GLU A 92 17.10 -17.76 -0.39
C GLU A 92 15.88 -17.63 0.53
N SER A 93 15.71 -16.47 1.16
CA SER A 93 14.53 -16.16 1.97
C SER A 93 13.26 -16.11 1.13
N LEU A 94 13.32 -15.51 -0.07
CA LEU A 94 12.22 -15.53 -1.02
C LEU A 94 11.86 -16.98 -1.42
N GLY A 95 12.85 -17.82 -1.70
CA GLY A 95 12.64 -19.24 -2.00
C GLY A 95 12.00 -20.03 -0.86
N ARG A 96 12.40 -19.78 0.39
CA ARG A 96 11.76 -20.39 1.57
C ARG A 96 10.29 -19.99 1.70
N LEU A 97 9.97 -18.71 1.48
CA LEU A 97 8.59 -18.20 1.49
C LEU A 97 7.77 -18.82 0.36
N ALA A 98 8.33 -18.87 -0.86
CA ALA A 98 7.70 -19.51 -2.01
C ALA A 98 7.37 -20.99 -1.74
N HIS A 99 8.31 -21.73 -1.13
CA HIS A 99 8.11 -23.13 -0.75
C HIS A 99 7.00 -23.30 0.29
N ALA A 100 6.94 -22.44 1.31
CA ALA A 100 5.91 -22.49 2.35
C ALA A 100 4.49 -22.28 1.79
N MET A 101 4.35 -21.55 0.68
CA MET A 101 3.06 -21.33 -0.01
C MET A 101 2.60 -22.52 -0.85
N GLY A 102 3.40 -23.60 -0.93
CA GLY A 102 3.04 -24.87 -1.55
C GLY A 102 2.66 -24.75 -3.02
N LYS A 103 1.59 -25.46 -3.41
CA LYS A 103 1.10 -25.52 -4.81
C LYS A 103 0.10 -24.42 -5.16
N SER A 104 0.04 -23.35 -4.38
CA SER A 104 -0.85 -22.22 -4.67
C SER A 104 -0.39 -21.45 -5.90
N THR A 105 -1.30 -20.75 -6.56
CA THR A 105 -0.96 -19.84 -7.66
C THR A 105 -0.03 -18.71 -7.20
N TYR A 106 -0.14 -18.30 -5.93
CA TYR A 106 0.75 -17.33 -5.30
C TYR A 106 2.16 -17.91 -5.08
N GLY A 107 2.27 -19.14 -4.57
CA GLY A 107 3.57 -19.83 -4.44
C GLY A 107 4.24 -20.05 -5.79
N ALA A 108 3.48 -20.42 -6.82
CA ALA A 108 3.99 -20.54 -8.19
C ALA A 108 4.57 -19.21 -8.70
N TYR A 109 3.90 -18.08 -8.44
CA TYR A 109 4.40 -16.75 -8.77
C TYR A 109 5.74 -16.44 -8.09
N LEU A 110 5.85 -16.68 -6.78
CA LEU A 110 7.09 -16.43 -6.05
C LEU A 110 8.24 -17.35 -6.52
N ASN A 111 7.95 -18.61 -6.85
CA ASN A 111 8.97 -19.51 -7.39
C ASN A 111 9.47 -19.02 -8.77
N ALA A 112 8.57 -18.54 -9.64
CA ALA A 112 8.97 -17.97 -10.93
C ALA A 112 9.90 -16.76 -10.76
N LEU A 113 9.64 -15.89 -9.77
CA LEU A 113 10.54 -14.78 -9.43
C LEU A 113 11.91 -15.28 -8.97
N VAL A 114 11.97 -16.35 -8.18
CA VAL A 114 13.24 -16.94 -7.72
C VAL A 114 14.04 -17.48 -8.91
N GLU A 115 13.38 -18.22 -9.80
CA GLU A 115 13.99 -18.79 -11.01
C GLU A 115 14.56 -17.69 -11.92
N GLU A 116 13.83 -16.60 -12.14
CA GLU A 116 14.27 -15.45 -12.95
C GLU A 116 15.56 -14.80 -12.45
N HIS A 117 15.79 -14.79 -11.13
CA HIS A 117 16.93 -14.09 -10.51
C HIS A 117 18.10 -15.03 -10.12
N THR A 118 17.96 -16.33 -10.38
CA THR A 118 19.00 -17.34 -10.12
C THR A 118 19.56 -17.98 -11.40
N GLY A 119 18.90 -17.79 -12.54
CA GLY A 119 19.36 -18.17 -13.88
C GLY A 119 20.28 -17.15 -14.52
#